data_AF-A0A256A8J6-F1
#
_entry.id   AF-A0A256A8J6-F1
#
_cell.length_a   1.000
_cell.length_b   1.000
_cell.length_c   1.000
_cell.angle_alpha   90.00
_cell.angle_beta   90.00
_cell.angle_gamma   90.00
#
_symmetry.space_group_name_H-M   'P 1'
#
loop_
_entity.id
_entity.type
_entity.pdbx_description
1 polymer ?
#
loop_
_entity_poly.entity_id
_entity_poly.type
_entity_poly.pdbx_seq_one_letter_code
_entity_poly.pdbx_strand_id
1 'polypeptide(L)'
;YDANGNQVEISEMFGDTRVGNMVKIQMDGKLYSPSQLDNSVGSNKAIANIAKYYAKAVGAENGTIVGTGATDEKSSENPAFTCNFDNVARINNNGGFSPALDDIDNFKSTMKHEILHQKNNINGVKSNFENHAEVYLKQMADPSFQNTTKNYKEQIIGSFGNYLLNMNREGYGQNAIDSKIETFNSLNLGYQISSNTMRYYPGTLKLTVQSANGSFSPNYTKLKN
;
A
#
# COMPACT_ATOMS: atom_id res chain seq x y z
N TYR A 1 -27.39 -9.14 9.60
CA TYR A 1 -28.77 -9.29 10.10
C TYR A 1 -29.46 -7.94 10.04
N ASP A 2 -30.71 -7.88 9.59
CA ASP A 2 -31.47 -6.62 9.46
C ASP A 2 -32.07 -6.17 10.80
N ALA A 3 -32.80 -5.04 10.79
CA ALA A 3 -33.49 -4.48 11.96
C ALA A 3 -34.54 -5.43 12.59
N ASN A 4 -34.84 -6.55 11.93
CA ASN A 4 -35.78 -7.57 12.37
C ASN A 4 -35.09 -8.87 12.80
N GLY A 5 -33.75 -8.89 12.85
CA GLY A 5 -33.00 -10.06 13.32
C GLY A 5 -32.96 -11.22 12.31
N ASN A 6 -33.12 -10.95 11.01
CA ASN A 6 -32.98 -11.97 9.96
C ASN A 6 -31.56 -12.05 9.41
N GLN A 7 -31.05 -13.26 9.11
CA GLN A 7 -29.70 -13.46 8.55
C GLN A 7 -29.68 -13.02 7.09
N VAL A 8 -29.26 -11.79 6.83
CA VAL A 8 -29.10 -11.26 5.46
C VAL A 8 -27.84 -11.85 4.84
N GLU A 9 -27.97 -12.52 3.69
CA GLU A 9 -26.82 -12.89 2.86
C GLU A 9 -26.05 -11.63 2.48
N ILE A 10 -24.75 -11.62 2.81
CA ILE A 10 -23.89 -10.42 2.81
C ILE A 10 -23.62 -9.90 1.38
N SER A 11 -24.02 -10.63 0.34
CA SER A 11 -23.80 -10.28 -1.07
C SER A 11 -24.66 -9.10 -1.57
N GLU A 12 -25.79 -8.81 -0.93
CA GLU A 12 -26.75 -7.82 -1.48
C GLU A 12 -26.71 -6.43 -0.80
N MET A 13 -26.08 -6.29 0.37
CA MET A 13 -26.07 -5.02 1.11
C MET A 13 -24.78 -4.17 0.94
N PHE A 14 -23.69 -4.77 0.44
CA PHE A 14 -22.40 -4.08 0.26
C PHE A 14 -21.72 -4.53 -1.04
N GLY A 15 -22.44 -4.43 -2.16
CA GLY A 15 -21.93 -4.80 -3.48
C GLY A 15 -20.98 -3.76 -4.06
N ASP A 16 -19.83 -4.21 -4.57
CA ASP A 16 -18.98 -3.41 -5.48
C ASP A 16 -19.76 -3.16 -6.77
N THR A 17 -20.17 -1.90 -6.98
CA THR A 17 -20.78 -1.45 -8.23
C THR A 17 -19.74 -0.65 -9.00
N ARG A 18 -18.98 -1.34 -9.84
CA ARG A 18 -17.92 -0.73 -10.64
C ARG A 18 -18.51 0.32 -11.58
N VAL A 19 -18.10 1.58 -11.41
CA VAL A 19 -18.34 2.67 -12.37
C VAL A 19 -16.98 3.16 -12.85
N GLY A 20 -16.49 2.59 -13.95
CA GLY A 20 -15.09 2.78 -14.38
C GLY A 20 -14.11 2.05 -13.44
N ASN A 21 -12.96 2.67 -13.12
CA ASN A 21 -11.96 2.11 -12.19
C ASN A 21 -12.14 2.58 -10.73
N MET A 22 -13.36 3.02 -10.38
CA MET A 22 -13.64 3.62 -9.07
C MET A 22 -14.25 2.60 -8.12
N VAL A 23 -13.82 2.65 -6.86
CA VAL A 23 -14.43 1.92 -5.74
C VAL A 23 -15.71 2.63 -5.34
N LYS A 24 -16.80 1.87 -5.29
CA LYS A 24 -18.11 2.32 -4.81
C LYS A 24 -18.66 1.35 -3.79
N ILE A 25 -19.11 1.91 -2.67
CA ILE A 25 -19.63 1.21 -1.51
C ILE A 25 -21.08 1.62 -1.35
N GLN A 26 -21.99 0.66 -1.48
CA GLN A 26 -23.41 0.92 -1.27
C GLN A 26 -23.73 0.92 0.23
N MET A 27 -24.33 2.00 0.71
CA MET A 27 -24.83 2.15 2.08
C MET A 27 -26.16 2.91 2.04
N ASP A 28 -27.20 2.36 2.65
CA ASP A 28 -28.54 2.97 2.72
C ASP A 28 -29.09 3.41 1.35
N GLY A 29 -28.87 2.58 0.32
CA GLY A 29 -29.32 2.83 -1.05
C GLY A 29 -28.51 3.91 -1.81
N LYS A 30 -27.44 4.44 -1.22
CA LYS A 30 -26.54 5.42 -1.86
C LYS A 30 -25.15 4.83 -2.08
N LEU A 31 -24.46 5.34 -3.09
CA LEU A 31 -23.08 4.94 -3.41
C LEU A 31 -22.10 5.99 -2.88
N TYR A 32 -21.09 5.51 -2.14
CA TYR A 32 -20.00 6.32 -1.60
C TYR A 32 -18.67 5.78 -2.12
N SER A 33 -17.74 6.68 -2.43
CA SER A 33 -16.32 6.32 -2.50
C SER A 33 -15.73 6.23 -1.09
N PRO A 34 -14.66 5.45 -0.86
CA PRO A 34 -13.97 5.38 0.41
C PRO A 34 -13.75 6.73 1.10
N SER A 35 -13.23 7.73 0.39
CA SER A 35 -12.98 9.08 0.94
C SER A 35 -14.22 9.85 1.37
N GLN A 36 -15.41 9.43 0.94
CA GLN A 36 -16.69 10.05 1.29
C GLN A 36 -17.33 9.42 2.54
N LEU A 37 -16.79 8.30 3.02
CA LEU A 37 -17.27 7.64 4.21
C LEU A 37 -16.86 8.39 5.47
N ASP A 38 -17.74 8.39 6.47
CA ASP A 38 -17.44 8.88 7.81
C ASP A 38 -16.72 7.82 8.66
N ASN A 39 -16.38 8.17 9.91
CA ASN A 39 -15.75 7.24 10.85
C ASN A 39 -16.77 6.46 11.71
N SER A 40 -18.02 6.34 11.26
CA SER A 40 -19.03 5.55 11.98
C SER A 40 -18.70 4.06 11.98
N VAL A 41 -19.30 3.30 12.91
CA VAL A 41 -19.14 1.84 12.96
C VAL A 41 -19.60 1.18 11.65
N GLY A 42 -20.64 1.71 11.02
CA GLY A 42 -21.16 1.21 9.74
C GLY A 42 -20.15 1.38 8.61
N SER A 43 -19.63 2.59 8.42
CA SER A 43 -18.62 2.90 7.42
C SER A 43 -17.33 2.10 7.59
N ASN A 44 -16.85 1.98 8.84
CA ASN A 44 -15.67 1.16 9.16
C ASN A 44 -15.87 -0.31 8.78
N LYS A 45 -17.04 -0.89 9.05
CA LYS A 45 -17.35 -2.27 8.63
C LYS A 45 -17.45 -2.39 7.12
N ALA A 46 -18.08 -1.42 6.46
CA ALA A 46 -18.26 -1.44 5.01
C ALA A 46 -16.91 -1.43 4.29
N ILE A 47 -16.01 -0.50 4.64
CA ILE A 47 -14.69 -0.43 4.00
C ILE A 47 -13.80 -1.62 4.36
N ALA A 48 -13.90 -2.18 5.58
CA ALA A 48 -13.17 -3.39 5.95
C ALA A 48 -13.59 -4.59 5.09
N ASN A 49 -14.89 -4.72 4.76
CA ASN A 49 -15.39 -5.78 3.88
C ASN A 49 -14.86 -5.61 2.45
N ILE A 50 -14.82 -4.37 1.93
CA ILE A 50 -14.25 -4.07 0.62
C ILE A 50 -12.74 -4.33 0.59
N ALA A 51 -12.02 -3.90 1.63
CA ALA A 51 -10.60 -4.20 1.79
C ALA A 51 -10.34 -5.71 1.81
N LYS A 52 -11.17 -6.50 2.51
CA LYS A 52 -11.09 -7.96 2.52
C LYS A 52 -11.34 -8.57 1.14
N TYR A 53 -12.29 -8.03 0.38
CA TYR A 53 -12.55 -8.45 -0.99
C TYR A 53 -11.32 -8.21 -1.90
N TYR A 54 -10.75 -7.00 -1.87
CA TYR A 54 -9.55 -6.71 -2.65
C TYR A 54 -8.31 -7.45 -2.17
N ALA A 55 -8.17 -7.67 -0.86
CA ALA A 55 -7.12 -8.51 -0.30
C ALA A 55 -7.15 -9.92 -0.91
N LYS A 56 -8.34 -10.54 -0.96
CA LYS A 56 -8.52 -11.85 -1.61
C LYS A 56 -8.18 -11.79 -3.10
N ALA A 57 -8.55 -10.71 -3.79
CA ALA A 57 -8.25 -10.52 -5.21
C ALA A 57 -6.75 -10.43 -5.52
N VAL A 58 -5.92 -10.00 -4.56
CA VAL A 58 -4.45 -9.91 -4.71
C VAL A 58 -3.68 -11.05 -4.02
N GLY A 59 -4.38 -12.13 -3.68
CA GLY A 59 -3.77 -13.37 -3.18
C GLY A 59 -3.60 -13.48 -1.66
N ALA A 60 -4.46 -12.80 -0.89
CA ALA A 60 -4.58 -13.06 0.54
C ALA A 60 -4.98 -14.53 0.79
N GLU A 61 -4.32 -15.16 1.75
CA GLU A 61 -4.58 -16.54 2.16
C GLU A 61 -5.78 -16.62 3.11
N ASN A 62 -6.36 -17.82 3.24
CA ASN A 62 -7.38 -18.09 4.24
C ASN A 62 -6.81 -17.80 5.64
N GLY A 63 -7.50 -16.92 6.40
CA GLY A 63 -7.03 -16.45 7.71
C GLY A 63 -6.40 -15.06 7.70
N THR A 64 -6.21 -14.43 6.53
CA THR A 64 -5.84 -13.01 6.44
C THR A 64 -6.91 -12.15 7.15
N ILE A 65 -6.49 -11.40 8.17
CA ILE A 65 -7.38 -10.54 8.95
C ILE A 65 -7.25 -9.11 8.43
N VAL A 66 -8.38 -8.53 8.05
CA VAL A 66 -8.48 -7.15 7.55
C VAL A 66 -9.48 -6.37 8.42
N GLY A 67 -9.16 -5.13 8.76
CA GLY A 67 -10.02 -4.25 9.53
C GLY A 67 -9.78 -2.77 9.24
N THR A 68 -10.23 -1.92 10.15
CA THR A 68 -9.89 -0.49 10.17
C THR A 68 -9.20 -0.13 11.49
N GLY A 69 -8.50 1.00 11.51
CA GLY A 69 -7.87 1.54 12.71
C GLY A 69 -7.21 2.87 12.42
N ALA A 70 -6.80 3.58 13.47
CA ALA A 70 -6.06 4.83 13.34
C ALA A 70 -4.59 4.63 13.70
N THR A 71 -3.71 5.33 13.01
CA THR A 71 -2.32 5.58 13.44
C THR A 71 -2.14 7.04 13.87
N ASP A 72 -0.93 7.45 14.22
CA ASP A 72 -0.56 8.85 14.44
C ASP A 72 -0.55 9.66 13.12
N GLU A 73 -0.26 9.01 12.01
CA GLU A 73 -0.29 9.59 10.66
C GLU A 73 -1.71 9.64 10.09
N LYS A 74 -2.01 10.66 9.28
CA LYS A 74 -3.30 10.78 8.59
C LYS A 74 -3.42 9.74 7.48
N SER A 75 -4.63 9.29 7.19
CA SER A 75 -4.87 8.33 6.10
C SER A 75 -4.47 8.85 4.71
N SER A 76 -4.48 10.18 4.51
CA SER A 76 -3.97 10.82 3.29
C SER A 76 -2.47 10.62 3.07
N GLU A 77 -1.71 10.36 4.13
CA GLU A 77 -0.27 10.13 4.11
C GLU A 77 0.04 8.63 4.19
N ASN A 78 -0.72 7.89 5.00
CA ASN A 78 -0.56 6.47 5.23
C ASN A 78 -1.92 5.75 5.16
N PRO A 79 -2.37 5.32 3.96
CA PRO A 79 -3.74 4.83 3.73
C PRO A 79 -4.10 3.53 4.45
N ALA A 80 -3.12 2.69 4.73
CA ALA A 80 -3.29 1.41 5.40
C ALA A 80 -2.00 1.04 6.13
N PHE A 81 -2.11 0.14 7.10
CA PHE A 81 -0.96 -0.32 7.87
C PHE A 81 -1.21 -1.72 8.41
N THR A 82 -0.14 -2.47 8.63
CA THR A 82 -0.19 -3.77 9.27
C THR A 82 0.38 -3.68 10.67
N CYS A 83 -0.38 -4.12 11.66
CA CYS A 83 0.08 -4.05 13.04
C CYS A 83 0.79 -5.35 13.45
N ASN A 84 2.02 -5.23 13.94
CA ASN A 84 2.85 -6.41 14.26
C ASN A 84 2.33 -7.23 15.44
N PHE A 85 1.59 -6.62 16.39
CA PHE A 85 1.16 -7.31 17.61
C PHE A 85 -0.05 -8.23 17.38
N ASP A 86 -1.00 -7.85 16.52
CA ASP A 86 -2.20 -8.63 16.20
C ASP A 86 -2.20 -9.18 14.78
N ASN A 87 -1.18 -8.82 14.00
CA ASN A 87 -1.03 -9.16 12.59
C ASN A 87 -2.26 -8.81 11.74
N VAL A 88 -2.93 -7.70 12.02
CA VAL A 88 -4.10 -7.22 11.26
C VAL A 88 -3.68 -6.15 10.25
N ALA A 89 -4.06 -6.34 8.99
CA ALA A 89 -4.00 -5.30 7.96
C ALA A 89 -5.19 -4.33 8.15
N ARG A 90 -4.92 -3.06 8.40
CA ARG A 90 -5.92 -2.06 8.76
C ARG A 90 -5.95 -0.95 7.73
N ILE A 91 -7.14 -0.58 7.29
CA ILE A 91 -7.34 0.68 6.58
C ILE A 91 -7.30 1.82 7.59
N ASN A 92 -6.46 2.82 7.33
CA ASN A 92 -6.30 3.96 8.21
C ASN A 92 -7.53 4.87 8.11
N ASN A 93 -8.15 5.15 9.26
CA ASN A 93 -9.30 6.05 9.37
C ASN A 93 -8.99 7.37 10.11
N ASN A 94 -7.71 7.65 10.40
CA ASN A 94 -7.30 8.90 11.01
C ASN A 94 -7.52 10.09 10.05
N GLY A 95 -8.45 10.97 10.39
CA GLY A 95 -8.87 12.09 9.55
C GLY A 95 -9.82 11.71 8.41
N GLY A 96 -10.43 10.51 8.45
CA GLY A 96 -11.25 9.93 7.38
C GLY A 96 -10.46 8.88 6.58
N PHE A 97 -11.00 8.42 5.46
CA PHE A 97 -10.31 7.46 4.59
C PHE A 97 -9.61 8.14 3.40
N SER A 98 -8.52 7.55 2.96
CA SER A 98 -7.66 8.13 1.93
C SER A 98 -8.35 8.16 0.56
N PRO A 99 -8.34 9.30 -0.17
CA PRO A 99 -8.78 9.37 -1.57
C PRO A 99 -7.98 8.47 -2.52
N ALA A 100 -6.76 8.06 -2.12
CA ALA A 100 -5.99 7.09 -2.89
C ALA A 100 -6.73 5.76 -3.05
N LEU A 101 -7.59 5.39 -2.08
CA LEU A 101 -8.38 4.16 -2.07
C LEU A 101 -9.66 4.26 -2.91
N ASP A 102 -9.98 5.42 -3.46
CA ASP A 102 -11.14 5.58 -4.33
C ASP A 102 -10.95 4.91 -5.70
N ASP A 103 -9.71 4.62 -6.09
CA ASP A 103 -9.37 3.84 -7.29
C ASP A 103 -9.13 2.37 -6.95
N ILE A 104 -9.69 1.48 -7.76
CA ILE A 104 -9.70 0.03 -7.52
C ILE A 104 -8.29 -0.54 -7.47
N ASP A 105 -7.42 -0.13 -8.41
CA ASP A 105 -6.09 -0.73 -8.52
C ASP A 105 -5.13 -0.14 -7.50
N ASN A 106 -5.27 1.15 -7.15
CA ASN A 106 -4.60 1.72 -5.98
C ASN A 106 -4.97 0.97 -4.70
N PHE A 107 -6.27 0.69 -4.49
CA PHE A 107 -6.72 -0.04 -3.29
C PHE A 107 -6.17 -1.46 -3.27
N LYS A 108 -6.28 -2.22 -4.38
CA LYS A 108 -5.67 -3.54 -4.50
C LYS A 108 -4.17 -3.53 -4.21
N SER A 109 -3.44 -2.58 -4.78
CA SER A 109 -2.00 -2.47 -4.56
C SER A 109 -1.66 -2.14 -3.11
N THR A 110 -2.44 -1.27 -2.45
CA THR A 110 -2.30 -1.01 -1.01
C THR A 110 -2.56 -2.28 -0.21
N MET A 111 -3.61 -3.05 -0.51
CA MET A 111 -3.86 -4.31 0.18
C MET A 111 -2.74 -5.32 -0.05
N LYS A 112 -2.16 -5.35 -1.26
CA LYS A 112 -1.02 -6.22 -1.55
C LYS A 112 0.17 -5.89 -0.64
N HIS A 113 0.45 -4.60 -0.44
CA HIS A 113 1.49 -4.14 0.47
C HIS A 113 1.26 -4.67 1.90
N GLU A 114 0.06 -4.47 2.44
CA GLU A 114 -0.27 -4.91 3.80
C GLU A 114 -0.23 -6.43 3.97
N ILE A 115 -0.72 -7.18 2.99
CA ILE A 115 -0.67 -8.66 3.02
C ILE A 115 0.78 -9.15 3.03
N LEU A 116 1.69 -8.49 2.32
CA LEU A 116 3.10 -8.84 2.32
C LEU A 116 3.72 -8.60 3.72
N HIS A 117 3.32 -7.54 4.41
CA HIS A 117 3.67 -7.35 5.83
C HIS A 117 3.12 -8.45 6.72
N GLN A 118 1.86 -8.84 6.55
CA GLN A 118 1.27 -9.93 7.34
C GLN A 118 2.00 -11.26 7.13
N LYS A 119 2.38 -11.58 5.88
CA LYS A 119 3.16 -12.79 5.57
C LYS A 119 4.55 -12.74 6.20
N ASN A 120 5.21 -11.58 6.17
CA ASN A 120 6.50 -11.38 6.83
C ASN A 120 6.39 -11.61 8.34
N ASN A 121 5.36 -11.08 8.99
CA ASN A 121 5.10 -11.26 10.42
C ASN A 121 4.87 -12.73 10.79
N ILE A 122 4.06 -13.46 10.02
CA ILE A 122 3.82 -14.90 10.22
C ILE A 122 5.12 -15.70 10.10
N ASN A 123 5.99 -15.33 9.16
CA ASN A 123 7.25 -16.00 8.91
C ASN A 123 8.40 -15.52 9.82
N GLY A 124 8.13 -14.63 10.79
CA GLY A 124 9.14 -14.10 11.69
C GLY A 124 10.23 -13.25 11.00
N VAL A 125 9.91 -12.68 9.83
CA VAL A 125 10.83 -11.80 9.10
C VAL A 125 10.99 -10.51 9.90
N LYS A 126 12.24 -10.21 10.28
CA LYS A 126 12.56 -9.01 11.05
C LYS A 126 12.11 -7.74 10.30
N SER A 127 11.38 -6.87 10.96
CA SER A 127 11.12 -5.51 10.47
C SER A 127 12.45 -4.77 10.35
N ASN A 128 12.85 -4.44 9.12
CA ASN A 128 13.98 -3.57 8.83
C ASN A 128 13.82 -2.88 7.46
N PHE A 129 14.74 -1.96 7.14
CA PHE A 129 14.67 -1.20 5.89
C PHE A 129 14.81 -2.07 4.63
N GLU A 130 15.66 -3.09 4.66
CA GLU A 130 15.85 -4.00 3.53
C GLU A 130 14.59 -4.83 3.23
N ASN A 131 13.94 -5.34 4.28
CA ASN A 131 12.73 -6.13 4.17
C ASN A 131 11.52 -5.28 3.77
N HIS A 132 11.44 -4.02 4.19
CA HIS A 132 10.42 -3.10 3.68
C HIS A 132 10.66 -2.72 2.21
N ALA A 133 11.90 -2.48 1.80
CA ALA A 133 12.22 -2.27 0.40
C ALA A 133 11.82 -3.50 -0.45
N GLU A 134 11.98 -4.71 0.09
CA GLU A 134 11.52 -5.94 -0.53
C GLU A 134 9.98 -6.04 -0.64
N VAL A 135 9.24 -5.58 0.38
CA VAL A 135 7.78 -5.48 0.32
C VAL A 135 7.35 -4.58 -0.83
N TYR A 136 7.98 -3.41 -1.00
CA TYR A 136 7.69 -2.52 -2.12
C TYR A 136 8.01 -3.16 -3.48
N LEU A 137 9.14 -3.84 -3.63
CA LEU A 137 9.45 -4.56 -4.87
C LEU A 137 8.38 -5.59 -5.22
N LYS A 138 7.95 -6.38 -4.23
CA LYS A 138 6.88 -7.38 -4.40
C LYS A 138 5.51 -6.76 -4.67
N GLN A 139 5.21 -5.60 -4.08
CA GLN A 139 4.01 -4.83 -4.40
C GLN A 139 4.05 -4.36 -5.86
N MET A 140 5.19 -3.80 -6.30
CA MET A 140 5.35 -3.26 -7.65
C MET A 140 5.40 -4.33 -8.74
N ALA A 141 5.80 -5.56 -8.38
CA ALA A 141 5.76 -6.73 -9.25
C ALA A 141 4.34 -7.32 -9.42
N ASP A 142 3.38 -6.94 -8.57
CA ASP A 142 2.01 -7.44 -8.65
C ASP A 142 1.25 -6.81 -9.84
N PRO A 143 0.46 -7.57 -10.61
CA PRO A 143 -0.29 -7.02 -11.75
C PRO A 143 -1.21 -5.85 -11.39
N SER A 144 -1.73 -5.80 -10.16
CA SER A 144 -2.55 -4.67 -9.72
C SER A 144 -1.78 -3.35 -9.72
N PHE A 145 -0.46 -3.36 -9.46
CA PHE A 145 0.35 -2.14 -9.47
C PHE A 145 0.46 -1.52 -10.87
N GLN A 146 0.48 -2.33 -11.93
CA GLN A 146 0.63 -1.84 -13.30
C GLN A 146 -0.52 -0.93 -13.74
N ASN A 147 -1.72 -1.10 -13.19
CA ASN A 147 -2.90 -0.32 -13.55
C ASN A 147 -3.22 0.82 -12.57
N THR A 148 -2.41 0.97 -11.51
CA THR A 148 -2.56 2.09 -10.57
C THR A 148 -2.40 3.45 -11.26
N THR A 149 -3.01 4.46 -10.64
CA THR A 149 -2.90 5.84 -11.11
C THR A 149 -1.45 6.31 -11.10
N LYS A 150 -1.09 7.22 -12.02
CA LYS A 150 0.28 7.76 -12.11
C LYS A 150 0.79 8.32 -10.77
N ASN A 151 -0.04 9.13 -10.11
CA ASN A 151 0.32 9.73 -8.82
C ASN A 151 0.60 8.67 -7.76
N TYR A 152 -0.22 7.62 -7.69
CA TYR A 152 0.00 6.50 -6.76
C TYR A 152 1.31 5.77 -7.07
N LYS A 153 1.60 5.46 -8.35
CA LYS A 153 2.88 4.86 -8.74
C LYS A 153 4.07 5.68 -8.28
N GLU A 154 4.06 6.97 -8.56
CA GLU A 154 5.16 7.87 -8.20
C GLU A 154 5.36 7.96 -6.69
N GLN A 155 4.28 7.96 -5.91
CA GLN A 155 4.35 7.91 -4.44
C GLN A 155 4.97 6.60 -3.94
N ILE A 156 4.52 5.44 -4.44
CA ILE A 156 5.06 4.14 -4.04
C ILE A 156 6.54 3.99 -4.42
N ILE A 157 6.91 4.41 -5.64
CA ILE A 157 8.31 4.42 -6.09
C ILE A 157 9.14 5.37 -5.24
N GLY A 158 8.59 6.54 -4.89
CA GLY A 158 9.22 7.50 -3.98
C GLY A 158 9.48 6.91 -2.60
N SER A 159 8.51 6.21 -2.02
CA SER A 159 8.66 5.51 -0.74
C SER A 159 9.71 4.41 -0.80
N PHE A 160 9.70 3.58 -1.85
CA PHE A 160 10.76 2.60 -2.09
C PHE A 160 12.15 3.26 -2.14
N GLY A 161 12.29 4.36 -2.89
CA GLY A 161 13.51 5.14 -2.94
C GLY A 161 13.94 5.67 -1.57
N ASN A 162 13.01 6.17 -0.75
CA ASN A 162 13.32 6.62 0.60
C ASN A 162 13.84 5.48 1.50
N TYR A 163 13.31 4.26 1.36
CA TYR A 163 13.87 3.09 2.06
C TYR A 163 15.31 2.79 1.63
N LEU A 164 15.64 2.88 0.34
CA LEU A 164 17.03 2.73 -0.13
C LEU A 164 17.96 3.82 0.43
N LEU A 165 17.47 5.07 0.53
CA LEU A 165 18.23 6.17 1.15
C LEU A 165 18.47 5.92 2.65
N ASN A 166 17.50 5.35 3.36
CA ASN A 166 17.66 4.95 4.76
C ASN A 166 18.62 3.76 4.91
N MET A 167 18.54 2.75 4.03
CA MET A 167 19.52 1.65 3.98
C MET A 167 20.94 2.19 3.82
N ASN A 168 21.16 3.14 2.89
CA ASN A 168 22.48 3.74 2.71
C ASN A 168 22.98 4.44 3.99
N ARG A 169 22.12 5.20 4.67
CA ARG A 169 22.50 5.91 5.92
C ARG A 169 22.80 4.97 7.08
N GLU A 170 22.11 3.84 7.19
CA GLU A 170 22.39 2.81 8.20
C GLU A 170 23.60 1.93 7.85
N GLY A 171 24.28 2.20 6.73
CA GLY A 171 25.50 1.48 6.36
C GLY A 171 25.26 0.10 5.73
N TYR A 172 24.07 -0.15 5.16
CA TYR A 172 23.87 -1.33 4.33
C TYR A 172 24.85 -1.30 3.14
N GLY A 173 25.35 -2.47 2.76
CA GLY A 173 26.32 -2.61 1.67
C GLY A 173 25.74 -2.14 0.34
N GLN A 174 26.57 -1.47 -0.47
CA GLN A 174 26.18 -0.96 -1.79
C GLN A 174 25.52 -2.04 -2.66
N ASN A 175 26.05 -3.27 -2.69
CA ASN A 175 25.48 -4.37 -3.47
C ASN A 175 24.02 -4.72 -3.07
N ALA A 176 23.64 -4.55 -1.79
CA ALA A 176 22.28 -4.81 -1.33
C ALA A 176 21.27 -3.74 -1.80
N ILE A 177 21.75 -2.52 -2.01
CA ILE A 177 20.95 -1.42 -2.53
C ILE A 177 20.90 -1.50 -4.06
N ASP A 178 22.05 -1.70 -4.72
CA ASP A 178 22.15 -1.80 -6.18
C ASP A 178 21.32 -2.96 -6.72
N SER A 179 21.32 -4.13 -6.07
CA SER A 179 20.48 -5.27 -6.48
C SER A 179 18.99 -4.97 -6.42
N LYS A 180 18.54 -4.14 -5.48
CA LYS A 180 17.14 -3.70 -5.38
C LYS A 180 16.77 -2.69 -6.46
N ILE A 181 17.71 -1.80 -6.83
CA ILE A 181 17.54 -0.88 -7.96
C ILE A 181 17.45 -1.68 -9.26
N GLU A 182 18.34 -2.64 -9.47
CA GLU A 182 18.32 -3.54 -10.62
C GLU A 182 17.02 -4.34 -10.69
N THR A 183 16.58 -4.90 -9.55
CA THR A 183 15.30 -5.61 -9.46
C THR A 183 14.14 -4.70 -9.85
N PHE A 184 14.06 -3.49 -9.29
CA PHE A 184 13.04 -2.51 -9.67
C PHE A 184 13.05 -2.21 -11.17
N ASN A 185 14.23 -1.91 -11.72
CA ASN A 185 14.38 -1.58 -13.14
C ASN A 185 13.98 -2.74 -14.06
N SER A 186 14.21 -3.99 -13.63
CA SER A 186 13.82 -5.18 -14.39
C SER A 186 12.31 -5.40 -14.47
N LEU A 187 11.52 -4.76 -13.59
CA LEU A 187 10.05 -4.82 -13.64
C LEU A 187 9.45 -4.09 -14.83
N ASN A 188 10.22 -3.26 -15.55
CA ASN A 188 9.81 -2.56 -16.77
C ASN A 188 8.51 -1.74 -16.63
N LEU A 189 8.33 -1.06 -15.49
CA LEU A 189 7.09 -0.34 -15.14
C LEU A 189 6.92 1.02 -15.85
N GLY A 190 7.78 1.33 -16.83
CA GLY A 190 7.88 2.65 -17.44
C GLY A 190 8.65 3.69 -16.60
N TYR A 191 9.31 3.22 -15.53
CA TYR A 191 10.15 4.01 -14.64
C TYR A 191 11.53 3.35 -14.50
N GLN A 192 12.57 4.16 -14.35
CA GLN A 192 13.93 3.72 -14.07
C GLN A 192 14.52 4.48 -12.91
N ILE A 193 15.09 3.78 -11.93
CA ILE A 193 15.87 4.37 -10.84
C ILE A 193 17.35 4.28 -11.22
N SER A 194 18.06 5.40 -11.04
CA SER A 194 19.50 5.48 -11.17
C SER A 194 20.10 6.18 -9.95
N SER A 195 21.32 5.78 -9.60
CA SER A 195 22.17 6.52 -8.67
C SER A 195 23.02 7.53 -9.43
N ASN A 196 23.34 8.66 -8.80
CA ASN A 196 24.20 9.68 -9.41
C ASN A 196 25.70 9.39 -9.24
N THR A 197 26.07 8.31 -8.56
CA THR A 197 27.47 7.92 -8.33
C THR A 197 27.66 6.41 -8.50
N MET A 198 28.78 6.01 -9.10
CA MET A 198 29.16 4.58 -9.20
C MET A 198 29.49 3.96 -7.84
N ARG A 199 29.91 4.78 -6.87
CA ARG A 199 30.19 4.36 -5.50
C ARG A 199 29.60 5.37 -4.54
N TYR A 200 28.97 4.91 -3.48
CA TYR A 200 28.41 5.79 -2.45
C TYR A 200 28.76 5.29 -1.05
N TYR A 201 29.13 6.24 -0.20
CA TYR A 201 29.36 6.06 1.22
C TYR A 201 28.03 6.23 1.98
N PRO A 202 27.96 5.81 3.27
CA PRO A 202 26.77 6.01 4.06
C PRO A 202 26.30 7.48 4.06
N GLY A 203 25.02 7.67 3.72
CA GLY A 203 24.36 8.97 3.64
C GLY A 203 24.68 9.83 2.40
N THR A 204 25.39 9.29 1.41
CA THR A 204 25.77 10.02 0.20
C THR A 204 24.98 9.62 -1.05
N LEU A 205 24.21 8.53 -0.99
CA LEU A 205 23.37 8.07 -2.09
C LEU A 205 22.37 9.16 -2.51
N LYS A 206 22.32 9.48 -3.80
CA LYS A 206 21.22 10.24 -4.40
C LYS A 206 20.60 9.43 -5.52
N LEU A 207 19.27 9.43 -5.55
CA LEU A 207 18.49 8.69 -6.52
C LEU A 207 17.74 9.65 -7.45
N THR A 208 17.63 9.26 -8.71
CA THR A 208 16.75 9.89 -9.69
C THR A 208 15.86 8.82 -10.29
N VAL A 209 14.55 9.07 -10.28
CA VAL A 209 13.56 8.27 -11.00
C VAL A 209 13.26 8.97 -12.32
N GLN A 210 13.45 8.26 -13.42
CA GLN A 210 13.14 8.72 -14.77
C GLN A 210 11.90 8.00 -15.29
N SER A 211 11.08 8.72 -16.05
CA SER A 211 9.92 8.20 -16.78
C SER A 211 9.80 8.91 -18.13
N ALA A 212 8.92 8.43 -19.00
CA ALA A 212 8.63 9.12 -20.27
C ALA A 212 8.12 10.57 -20.07
N ASN A 213 7.57 10.90 -18.91
CA ASN A 213 6.95 12.19 -18.62
C ASN A 213 7.82 13.13 -17.77
N GLY A 214 9.10 12.79 -17.60
CA GLY A 214 10.06 13.56 -16.80
C GLY A 214 10.69 12.74 -15.68
N SER A 215 11.35 13.43 -14.77
CA SER A 215 12.10 12.82 -13.68
C SER A 215 11.77 13.46 -12.33
N PHE A 216 11.89 12.68 -11.26
CA PHE A 216 11.82 13.16 -9.89
C PHE A 216 12.87 12.48 -9.02
N SER A 217 13.18 13.06 -7.86
CA SER A 217 14.09 12.45 -6.89
C SER A 217 13.29 12.02 -5.66
N PRO A 218 13.46 10.77 -5.17
CA PRO A 218 12.93 10.38 -3.88
C PRO A 218 13.52 11.27 -2.79
N ASN A 219 12.66 11.79 -1.92
CA ASN A 219 13.08 12.61 -0.79
C ASN A 219 13.52 11.73 0.37
N TYR A 220 14.66 12.07 0.98
CA TYR A 220 15.05 11.43 2.22
C TYR A 220 14.19 11.95 3.38
N THR A 221 13.48 11.03 4.02
CA THR A 221 12.86 11.22 5.32
C THR A 221 13.35 10.10 6.23
N LYS A 222 13.83 10.45 7.43
CA LYS A 222 14.30 9.45 8.40
C LYS A 222 13.13 8.54 8.80
N LEU A 223 13.24 7.26 8.49
CA LEU A 223 12.25 6.26 8.87
C LEU A 223 12.59 5.67 10.24
N LYS A 224 11.57 5.25 10.98
CA LYS A 224 11.75 4.45 12.20
C LYS A 224 12.01 2.99 11.77
N ASN A 225 12.96 2.34 12.41
CA ASN A 225 13.31 0.94 12.19
C ASN A 225 12.60 0.07 13.23
#